data_AF-A0A9X2HEV3-F1
#
_entry.id   AF-A0A9X2HEV3-F1
#
_cell.length_a   1.000
_cell.length_b   1.000
_cell.length_c   1.000
_cell.angle_alpha   90.00
_cell.angle_beta   90.00
_cell.angle_gamma   90.00
#
_symmetry.space_group_name_H-M   'P 1'
#
loop_
_entity.id
_entity.type
_entity.pdbx_description
1 polymer ?
#
loop_
_entity_poly.entity_id
_entity_poly.type
_entity_poly.pdbx_seq_one_letter_code
_entity_poly.pdbx_strand_id
1 'polypeptide(L)' 'MQTAIDNVVESAAALTDALNAAADLGVRVELDIVPLSCTSHRKVVAHFVPVDEGRRPEDLNSANDG' A
#
# COMPACT_ATOMS: atom_id res chain seq x y z
N MET A 1 15.56 -24.04 9.63
CA MET A 1 15.16 -22.86 10.42
C MET A 1 15.90 -21.61 9.96
N GLN A 2 17.24 -21.66 9.83
CA GLN A 2 18.05 -20.57 9.29
C GLN A 2 17.55 -20.06 7.93
N THR A 3 17.33 -20.94 6.96
CA THR A 3 16.81 -20.59 5.63
C THR A 3 15.46 -19.86 5.65
N ALA A 4 14.59 -20.15 6.62
CA ALA A 4 13.31 -19.46 6.74
C ALA A 4 13.48 -18.02 7.26
N ILE A 5 14.45 -17.80 8.15
CA ILE A 5 14.83 -16.48 8.64
C ILE A 5 15.45 -15.68 7.51
N ASP A 6 16.38 -16.28 6.77
CA ASP A 6 17.07 -15.63 5.66
C ASP A 6 16.06 -15.17 4.58
N ASN A 7 15.09 -16.03 4.23
CA ASN A 7 14.03 -15.68 3.28
C ASN A 7 13.15 -14.51 3.76
N VAL A 8 12.87 -14.41 5.06
CA VAL A 8 12.09 -13.29 5.63
C VAL A 8 12.89 -12.00 5.57
N VAL A 9 14.18 -12.07 5.89
CA VAL A 9 15.08 -10.90 5.83
C VAL A 9 15.20 -10.39 4.39
N GLU A 10 15.40 -11.28 3.42
CA GLU A 10 15.45 -10.92 2.00
C GLU A 10 14.14 -10.30 1.51
N SER A 11 13.00 -10.88 1.88
CA SER A 11 11.68 -10.34 1.54
C SER A 11 11.44 -8.96 2.16
N ALA A 12 11.91 -8.72 3.39
CA ALA A 12 11.80 -7.44 4.07
C ALA A 12 12.68 -6.36 3.42
N ALA A 13 13.89 -6.73 2.98
CA ALA A 13 14.78 -5.83 2.24
C ALA A 13 14.14 -5.43 0.91
N ALA A 14 13.65 -6.40 0.13
CA ALA A 14 12.98 -6.14 -1.15
C ALA A 14 11.74 -5.24 -1.00
N LEU A 15 10.95 -5.43 0.06
CA LEU A 15 9.80 -4.56 0.36
C LEU A 15 10.26 -3.13 0.69
N THR A 16 11.32 -2.98 1.47
CA THR A 16 11.86 -1.66 1.84
C THR A 16 12.34 -0.90 0.60
N ASP A 17 13.06 -1.57 -0.30
CA ASP A 17 13.53 -0.96 -1.55
C ASP A 17 12.37 -0.53 -2.45
N ALA A 18 11.32 -1.35 -2.55
CA ALA A 18 10.12 -1.01 -3.32
C ALA A 18 9.38 0.21 -2.74
N LEU A 19 9.29 0.32 -1.41
CA LEU A 19 8.67 1.47 -0.74
C LEU A 19 9.49 2.75 -0.94
N ASN A 20 10.82 2.66 -0.87
CA ASN A 20 11.70 3.80 -1.15
C ASN A 20 11.54 4.28 -2.60
N ALA A 21 11.52 3.36 -3.57
CA ALA A 21 11.30 3.71 -4.97
C ALA A 21 9.91 4.35 -5.20
N ALA A 22 8.87 3.88 -4.50
CA ALA A 22 7.56 4.51 -4.56
C ALA A 22 7.57 5.93 -3.97
N ALA A 23 8.28 6.14 -2.85
CA ALA A 23 8.45 7.46 -2.23
C ALA A 23 9.21 8.44 -3.14
N ASP A 24 10.28 7.98 -3.80
CA ASP A 24 11.05 8.77 -4.78
C ASP A 24 10.18 9.22 -5.97
N LEU A 25 9.18 8.41 -6.34
CA LEU A 25 8.19 8.73 -7.37
C LEU A 25 7.01 9.56 -6.87
N GLY A 26 6.98 9.92 -5.58
CA GLY A 26 5.88 10.66 -4.95
C GLY A 26 4.59 9.84 -4.83
N VAL A 27 4.67 8.51 -4.96
CA VAL A 27 3.52 7.59 -4.89
C VAL A 27 3.26 7.23 -3.42
N ARG A 28 1.99 7.37 -3.00
CA ARG A 28 1.56 6.92 -1.68
C ARG A 28 1.23 5.43 -1.70
N VAL A 29 1.81 4.69 -0.76
CA VAL A 29 1.55 3.26 -0.56
C VAL A 29 0.98 3.07 0.83
N GLU A 30 -0.18 2.42 0.91
CA GLU A 30 -0.79 1.98 2.16
C GLU A 30 -0.51 0.50 2.39
N LEU A 31 -0.20 0.14 3.63
CA LEU A 31 0.10 -1.23 4.04
C LEU A 31 -0.98 -1.71 5.00
N ASP A 32 -1.80 -2.66 4.54
CA ASP A 32 -2.82 -3.28 5.36
C ASP A 32 -2.35 -4.62 5.89
N ILE A 33 -2.36 -4.74 7.23
CA ILE A 33 -2.13 -6.00 7.92
C ILE A 33 -3.50 -6.64 8.17
N VAL A 34 -3.87 -7.59 7.32
CA VAL A 34 -5.21 -8.17 7.38
C VAL A 34 -5.28 -9.15 8.55
N PRO A 35 -6.19 -8.94 9.53
CA PRO A 35 -6.41 -9.89 10.60
C PRO A 35 -6.99 -11.18 10.04
N LEU A 36 -6.48 -12.30 10.53
CA LEU A 36 -6.80 -13.62 10.00
C LEU A 36 -8.19 -14.07 10.40
N SER A 37 -8.97 -14.54 9.42
CA SER A 37 -10.22 -15.24 9.67
C SER A 37 -10.06 -16.76 9.84
N CYS A 38 -9.00 -17.43 9.35
CA CYS A 38 -8.86 -18.90 9.49
C CYS A 38 -7.48 -19.58 9.20
N THR A 39 -6.35 -18.90 8.97
CA THR A 39 -5.04 -19.57 8.70
C THR A 39 -3.90 -19.08 9.58
N SER A 40 -2.86 -19.89 9.79
CA SER A 40 -1.81 -19.65 10.81
C SER A 40 -0.80 -18.52 10.50
N HIS A 41 -0.94 -17.76 9.40
CA HIS A 41 0.05 -16.76 8.96
C HIS A 41 -0.59 -15.43 8.57
N ARG A 42 -0.21 -14.33 9.21
CA ARG A 42 -0.74 -12.98 8.92
C ARG A 42 -0.40 -12.57 7.48
N LYS A 43 -1.37 -12.02 6.75
CA LYS A 43 -1.17 -11.52 5.38
C LYS A 43 -0.97 -10.01 5.41
N VAL A 44 0.10 -9.55 4.77
CA VAL A 44 0.35 -8.11 4.50
C VAL A 44 -0.04 -7.84 3.06
N VAL A 45 -0.84 -6.81 2.83
CA VAL A 45 -1.26 -6.36 1.50
C VAL A 45 -0.82 -4.91 1.32
N ALA A 46 -0.14 -4.61 0.21
CA ALA A 46 0.25 -3.27 -0.16
C ALA A 46 -0.72 -2.73 -1.21
N HIS A 47 -1.29 -1.56 -0.96
CA HIS A 47 -2.22 -0.88 -1.86
C HIS A 47 -1.58 0.41 -2.37
N PHE A 48 -1.64 0.62 -3.68
CA PHE A 48 -1.30 1.90 -4.28
C PHE A 48 -2.46 2.86 -4.09
N VAL A 49 -2.24 3.96 -3.39
CA VAL A 49 -3.25 5.00 -3.22
C VAL A 49 -2.99 6.07 -4.27
N PRO A 50 -3.89 6.26 -5.24
CA PRO A 50 -3.78 7.41 -6.12
C PRO A 50 -3.79 8.67 -5.26
N VAL A 51 -2.81 9.55 -5.48
CA VAL A 51 -2.81 10.87 -4.84
C VAL A 51 -4.10 11.52 -5.28
N ASP A 52 -4.96 11.87 -4.31
CA ASP A 52 -6.15 12.67 -4.54
C ASP A 52 -5.64 14.03 -5.05
N GLU A 53 -5.49 14.14 -6.38
CA GLU A 53 -5.39 15.42 -7.06
C GLU A 53 -6.71 16.11 -6.75
N GLY A 54 -6.68 16.98 -5.75
CA GLY A 54 -7.88 17.54 -5.15
C GLY A 54 -8.92 17.92 -6.19
N ARG A 55 -10.17 17.52 -5.95
CA ARG A 55 -11.33 17.83 -6.79
C ARG A 55 -11.19 19.21 -7.40
N ARG A 56 -11.28 19.27 -8.74
CA ARG A 56 -11.26 20.55 -9.42
C ARG A 56 -12.51 21.32 -8.98
N PRO A 57 -12.44 22.66 -8.89
CA PRO A 57 -13.59 23.46 -8.49
C PRO A 57 -14.83 23.18 -9.35
N GLU A 58 -14.65 22.77 -10.61
CA GLU A 58 -15.73 22.37 -11.53
C GLU A 58 -16.54 21.14 -11.08
N ASP A 59 -15.98 20.24 -10.26
CA ASP A 59 -16.66 19.02 -9.79
C ASP A 59 -17.72 19.29 -8.70
N LEU A 60 -17.72 20.47 -8.08
CA LEU A 60 -18.68 20.87 -7.06
C LEU A 60 -20.02 21.33 -7.65
N ASN A 61 -20.06 21.72 -8.92
CA ASN A 61 -21.25 22.26 -9.58
C ASN A 61 -22.23 21.16 -10.06
N SER A 62 -21.79 19.92 -10.17
CA SER A 62 -22.61 18.80 -10.66
C SER A 62 -23.56 18.21 -9.60
N ALA A 63 -23.43 18.62 -8.33
CA ALA A 63 -24.21 18.07 -7.22
C ALA A 63 -25.54 18.81 -6.96
N ASN A 64 -25.88 19.84 -7.75
CA ASN A 64 -27.04 20.71 -7.50
C ASN A 64 -28.13 20.67 -8.59
N ASP A 65 -28.08 19.72 -9.53
CA ASP A 65 -29.11 19.49 -10.56
C ASP A 65 -29.83 18.13 -10.37
N GLY A 66 -30.31 17.85 -9.15
CA GLY A 66 -31.10 16.66 -8.82
C GLY A 66 -32.25 16.94 -7.87
#